data_AF-A0A937UES1-F1
#
_entry.id   AF-A0A937UES1-F1
#
_cell.length_a   1.000
_cell.length_b   1.000
_cell.length_c   1.000
_cell.angle_alpha   90.00
_cell.angle_beta   90.00
_cell.angle_gamma   90.00
#
_symmetry.space_group_name_H-M   'P 1'
#
loop_
_entity.id
_entity.type
_entity.pdbx_description
1 polymer ?
#
loop_
_entity_poly.entity_id
_entity_poly.type
_entity_poly.pdbx_seq_one_letter_code
_entity_poly.pdbx_strand_id
1 'polypeptide(L)'
;MESLCRIFLAICSLSLVTLPSYAGATPRSLNLPQQTEHFLIPDNALYSNAGTASAEWYSEISPGDQTQGFKLAQVRDTEQEEEDPEDWLEPMEEEEPIPDPLEPMNRVFFKFNDILYLWVFDPAGTVYAKILPEAARVCVRNFFSNLYMPIRAANCLLQGKFEGFGKELVRFVVNSSVGFLGFQDVAKIALKWDKQEEDFGQTLAFYGIGPGFYLNLPVLGPSNLRDTIGWVGDQFVNPLDIFGQGWAFNLAMRGYDWVNNVSLRLGEYESFKKAALDPYVAMREAFWQYRKNQIAK
;
A
#
# COMPACT_ATOMS: atom_id res chain seq x y z
N MET A 1 -6.46 -31.77 -19.91
CA MET A 1 -5.94 -31.84 -18.51
C MET A 1 -4.48 -32.30 -18.46
N GLU A 2 -4.07 -33.34 -19.22
CA GLU A 2 -2.65 -33.75 -19.27
C GLU A 2 -1.70 -32.71 -19.89
N SER A 3 -2.12 -31.98 -20.93
CA SER A 3 -1.23 -31.07 -21.65
C SER A 3 -0.80 -29.85 -20.82
N LEU A 4 -1.70 -29.28 -20.01
CA LEU A 4 -1.38 -28.11 -19.16
C LEU A 4 -0.52 -28.51 -17.95
N CYS A 5 -0.77 -29.70 -17.38
CA CYS A 5 0.06 -30.23 -16.29
C CYS A 5 1.47 -30.60 -16.78
N ARG A 6 1.60 -31.12 -18.00
CA ARG A 6 2.90 -31.39 -18.66
C ARG A 6 3.66 -30.12 -19.00
N ILE A 7 2.98 -29.04 -19.40
CA ILE A 7 3.61 -27.73 -19.63
C ILE A 7 4.11 -27.13 -18.31
N PHE A 8 3.31 -27.22 -17.24
CA PHE A 8 3.70 -26.72 -15.92
C PHE A 8 4.91 -27.48 -15.34
N LEU A 9 4.94 -28.81 -15.50
CA LEU A 9 6.08 -29.64 -15.11
C LEU A 9 7.31 -29.46 -16.00
N ALA A 10 7.13 -29.21 -17.31
CA ALA A 10 8.22 -28.93 -18.24
C ALA A 10 8.88 -27.56 -18.00
N ILE A 11 8.11 -26.56 -17.57
CA ILE A 11 8.65 -25.24 -17.20
C ILE A 11 9.42 -25.33 -15.87
N CYS A 12 8.94 -26.13 -14.91
CA CYS A 12 9.66 -26.37 -13.66
C CYS A 12 10.98 -27.14 -13.86
N SER A 13 11.06 -28.06 -14.82
CA SER A 13 12.30 -28.82 -15.08
C SER A 13 13.32 -28.06 -15.91
N LEU A 14 12.91 -27.12 -16.77
CA LEU A 14 13.82 -26.31 -17.59
C LEU A 14 14.49 -25.16 -16.80
N SER A 15 13.96 -24.80 -15.63
CA SER A 15 14.47 -23.73 -14.77
C SER A 15 15.74 -24.11 -13.97
N LEU A 16 16.13 -25.39 -14.00
CA LEU A 16 17.27 -25.91 -13.23
C LEU A 16 18.60 -25.99 -14.00
N VAL A 17 18.63 -25.62 -15.29
CA VAL A 17 19.79 -25.92 -16.16
C VAL A 17 20.54 -24.69 -16.70
N THR A 18 20.07 -23.46 -16.55
CA THR A 18 20.85 -22.29 -17.03
C THR A 18 20.74 -21.08 -16.10
N LEU A 19 21.50 -21.10 -15.00
CA LEU A 19 21.96 -19.86 -14.35
C LEU A 19 23.42 -19.62 -14.79
N PRO A 20 23.74 -18.55 -15.53
CA PRO A 20 25.11 -18.13 -15.66
C PRO A 20 25.60 -17.62 -14.29
N SER A 21 26.72 -18.18 -13.84
CA SER A 21 27.49 -17.67 -12.68
C SER A 21 27.86 -16.21 -12.92
N TYR A 22 27.20 -15.29 -12.20
CA TYR A 22 27.74 -13.95 -11.95
C TYR A 22 28.51 -13.97 -10.63
N ALA A 23 29.75 -14.44 -10.71
CA ALA A 23 30.76 -14.18 -9.70
C ALA A 23 31.47 -12.87 -10.05
N GLY A 24 31.48 -11.91 -9.12
CA GLY A 24 32.37 -10.74 -9.19
C GLY A 24 31.67 -9.38 -9.21
N ALA A 25 31.04 -8.99 -8.11
CA ALA A 25 30.87 -7.58 -7.77
C ALA A 25 31.16 -7.39 -6.28
N THR A 26 32.37 -6.92 -5.99
CA THR A 26 32.81 -6.49 -4.66
C THR A 26 31.92 -5.37 -4.13
N PRO A 27 31.52 -5.36 -2.84
CA PRO A 27 30.73 -4.28 -2.29
C PRO A 27 31.59 -3.01 -2.19
N ARG A 28 31.20 -1.97 -2.93
CA ARG A 28 31.71 -0.61 -2.74
C ARG A 28 31.01 -0.06 -1.49
N SER A 29 31.79 0.17 -0.44
CA SER A 29 31.35 0.77 0.83
C SER A 29 30.63 2.10 0.58
N LEU A 30 29.34 2.15 0.88
CA LEU A 30 28.55 3.37 0.92
C LEU A 30 28.80 4.01 2.29
N ASN A 31 29.67 5.02 2.35
CA ASN A 31 29.83 5.86 3.54
C ASN A 31 28.57 6.72 3.70
N LEU A 32 27.73 6.38 4.67
CA LEU A 32 26.71 7.26 5.22
C LEU A 32 27.29 7.93 6.48
N PRO A 33 27.18 9.25 6.65
CA PRO A 33 27.64 9.92 7.86
C PRO A 33 26.78 9.48 9.05
N GLN A 34 27.45 8.86 10.01
CA GLN A 34 26.90 8.37 11.26
C GLN A 34 26.93 9.53 12.27
N GLN A 35 25.79 10.17 12.51
CA GLN A 35 25.58 11.03 13.68
C GLN A 35 24.20 10.75 14.27
N THR A 36 24.16 9.77 15.17
CA THR A 36 23.14 9.64 16.20
C THR A 36 23.87 9.34 17.50
N GLU A 37 24.36 10.38 18.16
CA GLU A 37 24.77 10.25 19.56
C GLU A 37 23.52 10.18 20.43
N HIS A 38 23.40 9.07 21.12
CA HIS A 38 22.42 8.83 22.17
C HIS A 38 22.65 9.81 23.33
N PHE A 39 21.70 10.72 23.54
CA PHE A 39 21.62 11.51 24.77
C PHE A 39 21.13 10.62 25.91
N LEU A 40 22.06 9.96 26.60
CA LEU A 40 21.81 9.27 27.86
C LEU A 40 21.90 10.28 28.99
N ILE A 41 20.79 10.54 29.68
CA ILE A 41 20.75 11.29 30.93
C ILE A 41 21.15 10.33 32.07
N PRO A 42 22.25 10.56 32.81
CA PRO A 42 22.50 9.82 34.03
C PRO A 42 21.69 10.40 35.19
N ASP A 43 20.86 9.53 35.79
CA ASP A 43 20.18 9.72 37.06
C ASP A 43 21.19 9.68 38.22
N ASN A 44 21.86 10.80 38.55
CA ASN A 44 22.48 11.05 39.89
C ASN A 44 23.32 12.33 39.97
N ALA A 45 22.73 13.51 40.20
CA ALA A 45 23.44 14.59 40.89
C ALA A 45 22.48 15.60 41.50
N LEU A 46 21.80 15.19 42.57
CA LEU A 46 21.17 16.12 43.51
C LEU A 46 22.19 16.53 44.59
N TYR A 47 22.32 17.85 44.78
CA TYR A 47 22.84 18.61 45.93
C TYR A 47 24.36 18.78 46.16
N SER A 48 24.68 20.01 46.60
CA SER A 48 25.85 20.48 47.37
C SER A 48 27.06 21.07 46.58
N ASN A 49 27.11 22.39 46.42
CA ASN A 49 27.82 23.28 47.36
C ASN A 49 27.98 24.70 46.80
N ALA A 50 27.64 25.66 47.66
CA ALA A 50 27.98 27.07 47.52
C ALA A 50 29.46 27.31 47.84
N GLY A 51 30.06 28.31 47.16
CA GLY A 51 31.26 29.03 47.60
C GLY A 51 32.59 28.52 47.04
N THR A 52 33.19 29.23 46.09
CA THR A 52 34.14 30.34 46.35
C THR A 52 34.62 30.90 45.00
N ALA A 53 34.60 32.22 44.89
CA ALA A 53 35.17 32.95 43.77
C ALA A 53 36.71 32.92 43.83
N SER A 54 37.35 32.86 42.67
CA SER A 54 38.58 33.62 42.44
C SER A 54 38.55 34.17 41.01
N ALA A 55 38.66 35.49 40.94
CA ALA A 55 38.69 36.27 39.73
C ALA A 55 40.12 36.28 39.19
N GLU A 56 40.34 35.78 37.98
CA GLU A 56 41.67 35.87 37.36
C GLU A 56 41.63 35.62 35.84
N TRP A 57 40.74 36.29 35.11
CA TRP A 57 40.83 36.35 33.64
C TRP A 57 40.32 37.71 33.12
N TYR A 58 41.06 38.79 33.42
CA TYR A 58 41.01 40.03 32.62
C TYR A 58 42.33 40.80 32.80
N SER A 59 43.32 40.47 32.00
CA SER A 59 44.44 41.39 31.73
C SER A 59 45.21 40.91 30.51
N GLU A 60 44.68 41.13 29.31
CA GLU A 60 45.50 41.18 28.09
C GLU A 60 44.68 41.74 26.91
N ILE A 61 44.29 43.01 27.01
CA ILE A 61 44.02 43.82 25.81
C ILE A 61 44.69 45.18 26.03
N SER A 62 45.76 45.43 25.28
CA SER A 62 46.49 46.70 25.24
C SER A 62 45.70 47.73 24.41
N PRO A 63 45.57 48.99 24.84
CA PRO A 63 44.78 49.99 24.11
C PRO A 63 45.65 50.60 23.01
N GLY A 64 45.49 50.11 21.78
CA GLY A 64 46.28 50.65 20.67
C GLY A 64 46.01 49.98 19.34
N ASP A 65 44.75 49.95 18.89
CA ASP A 65 44.52 50.17 17.46
C ASP A 65 43.11 50.71 17.24
N GLN A 66 43.05 51.91 16.70
CA GLN A 66 41.81 52.56 16.30
C GLN A 66 41.42 52.08 14.91
N THR A 67 40.14 52.25 14.61
CA THR A 67 39.53 52.12 13.29
C THR A 67 39.29 50.68 12.85
N GLN A 68 38.10 50.16 13.15
CA GLN A 68 37.05 50.05 12.13
C GLN A 68 35.70 50.24 12.81
N GLY A 69 34.91 51.16 12.28
CA GLY A 69 33.65 51.58 12.86
C GLY A 69 32.73 50.40 13.09
N PHE A 70 32.41 50.13 14.35
CA PHE A 70 31.23 49.36 14.70
C PHE A 70 30.04 50.23 14.31
N LYS A 71 29.61 50.13 13.04
CA LYS A 71 28.28 50.58 12.65
C LYS A 71 27.34 49.81 13.56
N LEU A 72 26.60 50.55 14.40
CA LEU A 72 25.39 50.03 15.02
C LEU A 72 24.53 49.55 13.86
N ALA A 73 24.61 48.25 13.55
CA ALA A 73 23.58 47.61 12.77
C ALA A 73 22.32 47.88 13.57
N GLN A 74 21.46 48.71 12.99
CA GLN A 74 20.16 49.02 13.55
C GLN A 74 19.57 47.69 14.00
N VAL A 75 19.15 47.63 15.27
CA VAL A 75 18.25 46.58 15.72
C VAL A 75 17.05 46.73 14.79
N ARG A 76 17.06 45.93 13.73
CA ARG A 76 15.93 45.74 12.86
C ARG A 76 14.97 45.03 13.79
N ASP A 77 13.92 45.73 14.19
CA ASP A 77 12.83 45.15 14.95
C ASP A 77 12.45 43.88 14.20
N THR A 78 12.91 42.74 14.70
CA THR A 78 12.35 41.45 14.32
C THR A 78 10.99 41.51 14.99
N GLU A 79 10.01 42.00 14.24
CA GLU A 79 8.60 41.69 14.49
C GLU A 79 8.59 40.19 14.77
N GLN A 80 8.42 39.83 16.05
CA GLN A 80 7.98 38.49 16.36
C GLN A 80 6.62 38.43 15.69
N GLU A 81 6.56 37.75 14.53
CA GLU A 81 5.30 37.21 14.05
C GLU A 81 4.82 36.32 15.21
N GLU A 82 3.95 36.88 16.05
CA GLU A 82 3.12 36.11 16.95
C GLU A 82 2.28 35.24 16.01
N GLU A 83 2.74 34.01 15.76
CA GLU A 83 1.92 33.00 15.12
C GLU A 83 0.62 32.94 15.93
N ASP A 84 -0.47 33.41 15.32
CA ASP A 84 -1.77 33.44 15.96
C ASP A 84 -2.09 32.02 16.40
N PRO A 85 -2.37 31.74 17.69
CA PRO A 85 -2.76 30.40 18.12
C PRO A 85 -4.00 29.87 17.36
N GLU A 86 -4.75 30.74 16.66
CA GLU A 86 -5.83 30.36 15.74
C GLU A 86 -5.37 29.78 14.40
N ASP A 87 -4.11 29.98 13.96
CA ASP A 87 -3.55 29.32 12.75
C ASP A 87 -3.36 27.80 12.98
N TRP A 88 -3.25 27.36 14.24
CA TRP A 88 -3.24 25.93 14.61
C TRP A 88 -4.64 25.30 14.58
N LEU A 89 -5.68 26.11 14.41
CA LEU A 89 -7.08 25.72 14.33
C LEU A 89 -7.58 25.81 12.90
N GLU A 90 -6.84 25.23 11.95
CA GLU A 90 -7.50 24.77 10.73
C GLU A 90 -8.70 23.91 11.17
N PRO A 91 -9.94 24.24 10.77
CA PRO A 91 -11.08 23.41 11.09
C PRO A 91 -10.75 22.01 10.59
N MET A 92 -10.62 21.03 11.49
CA MET A 92 -10.59 19.62 11.07
C MET A 92 -11.76 19.46 10.12
N GLU A 93 -11.50 19.14 8.86
CA GLU A 93 -12.56 18.81 7.91
C GLU A 93 -13.41 17.75 8.61
N GLU A 94 -14.64 18.11 9.01
CA GLU A 94 -15.56 17.16 9.62
C GLU A 94 -15.84 16.09 8.56
N GLU A 95 -15.14 14.96 8.65
CA GLU A 95 -15.39 13.84 7.76
C GLU A 95 -16.86 13.45 7.91
N GLU A 96 -17.62 13.54 6.81
CA GLU A 96 -19.04 13.18 6.85
C GLU A 96 -19.20 11.76 7.41
N PRO A 97 -20.12 11.56 8.37
CA PRO A 97 -20.27 10.27 9.02
C PRO A 97 -20.64 9.21 7.99
N ILE A 98 -19.84 8.15 7.92
CA ILE A 98 -20.03 7.05 6.97
C ILE A 98 -21.38 6.35 7.26
N PRO A 99 -22.33 6.31 6.29
CA PRO A 99 -23.63 5.70 6.52
C PRO A 99 -23.51 4.19 6.76
N ASP A 100 -23.86 3.71 7.96
CA ASP A 100 -23.79 2.30 8.36
C ASP A 100 -25.05 1.85 9.13
N PRO A 101 -26.21 1.75 8.47
CA PRO A 101 -27.48 1.39 9.12
C PRO A 101 -27.52 -0.07 9.59
N LEU A 102 -26.64 -0.92 9.06
CA LEU A 102 -26.58 -2.35 9.36
C LEU A 102 -25.33 -2.72 10.18
N GLU A 103 -24.81 -1.77 10.96
CA GLU A 103 -23.60 -1.94 11.77
C GLU A 103 -23.59 -3.25 12.60
N PRO A 104 -24.67 -3.64 13.32
CA PRO A 104 -24.65 -4.87 14.10
C PRO A 104 -24.39 -6.12 13.24
N MET A 105 -24.99 -6.16 12.04
CA MET A 105 -24.81 -7.26 11.09
C MET A 105 -23.41 -7.22 10.47
N ASN A 106 -22.95 -6.04 10.05
CA ASN A 106 -21.63 -5.84 9.47
C ASN A 106 -20.51 -6.23 10.43
N ARG A 107 -20.66 -5.96 11.73
CA ARG A 107 -19.74 -6.40 12.79
C ARG A 107 -19.71 -7.92 12.95
N VAL A 108 -20.85 -8.60 12.81
CA VAL A 108 -20.90 -10.08 12.83
C VAL A 108 -20.13 -10.66 11.64
N PHE A 109 -20.38 -10.16 10.43
CA PHE A 109 -19.62 -10.58 9.26
C PHE A 109 -18.14 -10.20 9.35
N PHE A 110 -17.81 -9.10 10.03
CA PHE A 110 -16.42 -8.70 10.26
C PHE A 110 -15.71 -9.73 11.13
N LYS A 111 -16.32 -10.15 12.24
CA LYS A 111 -15.78 -11.21 13.08
C LYS A 111 -15.66 -12.53 12.33
N PHE A 112 -16.64 -12.87 11.49
CA PHE A 112 -16.56 -14.06 10.65
C PHE A 112 -15.37 -14.00 9.68
N ASN A 113 -15.18 -12.89 8.98
CA ASN A 113 -14.06 -12.69 8.05
C ASN A 113 -12.72 -12.66 8.77
N ASP A 114 -12.64 -12.03 9.94
CA ASP A 114 -11.45 -12.00 10.80
C ASP A 114 -11.03 -13.42 11.23
N ILE A 115 -11.99 -14.23 11.70
CA ILE A 115 -11.74 -15.64 12.03
C ILE A 115 -11.29 -16.40 10.79
N LEU A 116 -11.98 -16.25 9.67
CA LEU A 116 -11.63 -16.91 8.42
C LEU A 116 -10.21 -16.55 7.96
N TYR A 117 -9.85 -15.27 8.06
CA TYR A 117 -8.52 -14.80 7.72
C TYR A 117 -7.46 -15.43 8.62
N LEU A 118 -7.59 -15.29 9.94
CA LEU A 118 -6.57 -15.73 10.90
C LEU A 118 -6.43 -17.26 10.97
N TRP A 119 -7.52 -18.01 10.77
CA TRP A 119 -7.51 -19.46 10.94
C TRP A 119 -7.34 -20.24 9.64
N VAL A 120 -7.65 -19.64 8.49
CA VAL A 120 -7.59 -20.34 7.19
C VAL A 120 -6.55 -19.68 6.28
N PHE A 121 -6.72 -18.39 5.98
CA PHE A 121 -5.90 -17.74 4.96
C PHE A 121 -4.48 -17.44 5.43
N ASP A 122 -4.30 -16.95 6.65
CA ASP A 122 -2.99 -16.64 7.22
C ASP A 122 -2.08 -17.88 7.35
N PRO A 123 -2.53 -19.01 7.95
CA PRO A 123 -1.69 -20.21 8.02
C PRO A 123 -1.45 -20.81 6.62
N ALA A 124 -2.45 -20.80 5.72
CA ALA A 124 -2.27 -21.26 4.35
C ALA A 124 -1.24 -20.40 3.59
N GLY A 125 -1.32 -19.08 3.73
CA GLY A 125 -0.39 -18.11 3.16
C GLY A 125 1.03 -18.26 3.72
N THR A 126 1.15 -18.52 5.03
CA THR A 126 2.43 -18.78 5.70
C THR A 126 3.08 -20.06 5.19
N VAL A 127 2.33 -21.15 5.06
CA VAL A 127 2.84 -22.42 4.48
C VAL A 127 3.24 -22.21 3.02
N TYR A 128 2.42 -21.52 2.25
CA TYR A 128 2.71 -21.20 0.85
C TYR A 128 3.98 -20.35 0.69
N ALA A 129 4.17 -19.33 1.55
CA ALA A 129 5.38 -18.50 1.58
C ALA A 129 6.65 -19.26 1.99
N LYS A 130 6.51 -20.32 2.81
CA LYS A 130 7.64 -21.21 3.17
C LYS A 130 8.05 -22.11 2.01
N ILE A 131 7.11 -22.53 1.17
CA ILE A 131 7.36 -23.46 0.06
C ILE A 131 7.88 -22.71 -1.17
N LEU A 132 7.31 -21.55 -1.49
CA LEU A 132 7.63 -20.80 -2.71
C LEU A 132 8.33 -19.46 -2.40
N PRO A 133 9.43 -19.15 -3.11
CA PRO A 133 10.11 -17.87 -2.97
C PRO A 133 9.21 -16.72 -3.42
N GLU A 134 9.44 -15.54 -2.86
CA GLU A 134 8.65 -14.33 -3.14
C GLU A 134 8.51 -14.04 -4.64
N ALA A 135 9.58 -14.21 -5.41
CA ALA A 135 9.58 -13.99 -6.86
C ALA A 135 8.51 -14.84 -7.58
N ALA A 136 8.36 -16.12 -7.22
CA ALA A 136 7.33 -16.99 -7.81
C ALA A 136 5.91 -16.54 -7.44
N ARG A 137 5.72 -16.09 -6.20
CA ARG A 137 4.42 -15.61 -5.68
C ARG A 137 4.00 -14.28 -6.34
N VAL A 138 4.99 -13.41 -6.59
CA VAL A 138 4.80 -12.20 -7.41
C VAL A 138 4.41 -12.57 -8.85
N CYS A 139 5.04 -13.59 -9.45
CA CYS A 139 4.65 -14.04 -10.79
C CYS A 139 3.20 -14.52 -10.84
N VAL A 140 2.75 -15.28 -9.84
CA VAL A 140 1.35 -15.72 -9.74
C VAL A 140 0.41 -14.53 -9.61
N ARG A 141 0.74 -13.54 -8.76
CA ARG A 141 -0.05 -12.30 -8.63
C ARG A 141 -0.16 -11.55 -9.96
N ASN A 142 0.94 -11.44 -10.70
CA ASN A 142 0.97 -10.78 -12.00
C ASN A 142 0.10 -11.52 -13.02
N PHE A 143 0.13 -12.85 -13.01
CA PHE A 143 -0.70 -13.68 -13.88
C PHE A 143 -2.19 -13.41 -13.64
N PHE A 144 -2.66 -13.44 -12.39
CA PHE A 144 -4.05 -13.12 -12.07
C PHE A 144 -4.39 -11.66 -12.40
N SER A 145 -3.48 -10.72 -12.14
CA SER A 145 -3.67 -9.32 -12.53
C SER A 145 -3.80 -9.15 -14.05
N ASN A 146 -3.08 -9.94 -14.86
CA ASN A 146 -3.22 -9.95 -16.31
C ASN A 146 -4.53 -10.62 -16.74
N LEU A 147 -4.93 -11.70 -16.07
CA LEU A 147 -6.19 -12.41 -16.31
C LEU A 147 -7.41 -11.52 -16.07
N TYR A 148 -7.40 -10.67 -15.05
CA TYR A 148 -8.47 -9.71 -14.76
C TYR A 148 -8.39 -8.41 -15.58
N MET A 149 -7.47 -8.29 -16.53
CA MET A 149 -7.38 -7.10 -17.39
C MET A 149 -8.69 -6.78 -18.13
N PRO A 150 -9.44 -7.75 -18.70
CA PRO A 150 -10.66 -7.45 -19.45
C PRO A 150 -11.71 -6.69 -18.64
N ILE A 151 -11.79 -6.95 -17.33
CA ILE A 151 -12.68 -6.22 -16.41
C ILE A 151 -12.30 -4.74 -16.39
N ARG A 152 -11.01 -4.44 -16.20
CA ARG A 152 -10.51 -3.06 -16.11
C ARG A 152 -10.61 -2.32 -17.44
N ALA A 153 -10.32 -3.01 -18.54
CA ALA A 153 -10.47 -2.47 -19.88
C ALA A 153 -11.94 -2.16 -20.22
N ALA A 154 -12.88 -3.05 -19.91
CA ALA A 154 -14.30 -2.81 -20.11
C ALA A 154 -14.77 -1.59 -19.31
N ASN A 155 -14.36 -1.46 -18.05
CA ASN A 155 -14.71 -0.32 -17.21
C ASN A 155 -14.06 0.99 -17.69
N CYS A 156 -12.81 0.97 -18.15
CA CYS A 156 -12.22 2.14 -18.82
C CYS A 156 -13.06 2.60 -20.02
N LEU A 157 -13.54 1.66 -20.84
CA LEU A 157 -14.36 1.97 -22.00
C LEU A 157 -15.72 2.56 -21.60
N LEU A 158 -16.37 1.98 -20.58
CA LEU A 158 -17.65 2.48 -20.07
C LEU A 158 -17.51 3.88 -19.48
N GLN A 159 -16.41 4.18 -18.80
CA GLN A 159 -16.12 5.53 -18.28
C GLN A 159 -15.65 6.52 -19.36
N GLY A 160 -15.46 6.08 -20.61
CA GLY A 160 -14.92 6.93 -21.69
C GLY A 160 -13.42 7.24 -21.56
N LYS A 161 -12.69 6.54 -20.68
CA LYS A 161 -11.25 6.68 -20.45
C LYS A 161 -10.46 5.93 -21.53
N PHE A 162 -10.46 6.44 -22.77
CA PHE A 162 -9.81 5.79 -23.92
C PHE A 162 -8.30 5.61 -23.75
N GLU A 163 -7.61 6.57 -23.12
CA GLU A 163 -6.18 6.43 -22.83
C GLU A 163 -5.90 5.29 -21.84
N GLY A 164 -6.71 5.20 -20.78
CA GLY A 164 -6.63 4.11 -19.80
C GLY A 164 -6.88 2.75 -20.43
N PHE A 165 -7.91 2.66 -21.28
CA PHE A 165 -8.21 1.46 -22.06
C PHE A 165 -7.03 1.03 -22.95
N GLY A 166 -6.46 1.97 -23.71
CA GLY A 166 -5.30 1.72 -24.57
C GLY A 166 -4.10 1.21 -23.77
N LYS A 167 -3.83 1.80 -22.59
CA LYS A 167 -2.76 1.34 -21.68
C LYS A 167 -3.00 -0.08 -21.20
N GLU A 168 -4.21 -0.44 -20.75
CA GLU A 168 -4.51 -1.81 -20.31
C GLU A 168 -4.39 -2.83 -21.44
N LEU A 169 -4.82 -2.49 -22.67
CA LEU A 169 -4.64 -3.37 -23.83
C LEU A 169 -3.17 -3.61 -24.16
N VAL A 170 -2.35 -2.56 -24.19
CA VAL A 170 -0.91 -2.71 -24.45
C VAL A 170 -0.25 -3.50 -23.33
N ARG A 171 -0.60 -3.23 -22.06
CA ARG A 171 -0.12 -3.99 -20.91
C ARG A 171 -0.44 -5.48 -21.08
N PHE A 172 -1.67 -5.83 -21.48
CA PHE A 172 -2.06 -7.21 -21.73
C PHE A 172 -1.27 -7.87 -22.85
N VAL A 173 -1.11 -7.19 -23.99
CA VAL A 173 -0.37 -7.75 -25.14
C VAL A 173 1.09 -7.98 -24.77
N VAL A 174 1.74 -6.99 -24.14
CA VAL A 174 3.16 -7.06 -23.76
C VAL A 174 3.37 -8.12 -22.67
N ASN A 175 2.54 -8.12 -21.62
CA ASN A 175 2.67 -9.08 -20.53
C ASN A 175 2.33 -10.51 -20.98
N SER A 176 1.38 -10.67 -21.91
CA SER A 176 1.02 -12.00 -22.42
C SER A 176 2.04 -12.56 -23.42
N SER A 177 2.69 -11.71 -24.20
CA SER A 177 3.70 -12.12 -25.19
C SER A 177 5.10 -12.26 -24.57
N VAL A 178 5.71 -11.14 -24.16
CA VAL A 178 7.07 -11.07 -23.63
C VAL A 178 7.10 -11.49 -22.16
N GLY A 179 6.05 -11.17 -21.41
CA GLY A 179 5.94 -11.49 -19.98
C GLY A 179 5.48 -12.91 -19.66
N PHE A 180 5.59 -13.84 -20.62
CA PHE A 180 5.16 -15.24 -20.51
C PHE A 180 3.73 -15.36 -19.98
N LEU A 181 2.71 -15.00 -20.78
CA LEU A 181 1.28 -15.08 -20.39
C LEU A 181 0.89 -14.24 -19.16
N GLY A 182 1.72 -13.28 -18.75
CA GLY A 182 1.47 -12.37 -17.64
C GLY A 182 2.18 -12.72 -16.33
N PHE A 183 3.05 -13.74 -16.30
CA PHE A 183 3.88 -14.01 -15.12
C PHE A 183 4.84 -12.85 -14.80
N GLN A 184 5.28 -12.11 -15.82
CA GLN A 184 6.11 -10.93 -15.64
C GLN A 184 5.39 -9.67 -16.12
N ASP A 185 5.33 -8.64 -15.26
CA ASP A 185 4.78 -7.32 -15.60
C ASP A 185 5.83 -6.48 -16.35
N VAL A 186 6.14 -6.90 -17.57
CA VAL A 186 7.09 -6.24 -18.46
C VAL A 186 6.62 -4.82 -18.79
N ALA A 187 5.31 -4.62 -18.94
CA ALA A 187 4.77 -3.29 -19.24
C ALA A 187 5.04 -2.28 -18.11
N LYS A 188 4.95 -2.69 -16.83
CA LYS A 188 5.34 -1.82 -15.72
C LYS A 188 6.84 -1.52 -15.71
N ILE A 189 7.67 -2.53 -15.95
CA ILE A 189 9.13 -2.40 -15.86
C ILE A 189 9.70 -1.59 -17.04
N ALA A 190 9.25 -1.88 -18.25
CA ALA A 190 9.80 -1.31 -19.48
C ALA A 190 9.10 -0.01 -19.91
N LEU A 191 7.77 0.07 -19.78
CA LEU A 191 6.97 1.22 -20.23
C LEU A 191 6.63 2.18 -19.10
N LYS A 192 6.89 1.80 -17.83
CA LYS A 192 6.51 2.58 -16.64
C LYS A 192 5.03 2.93 -16.58
N TRP A 193 4.18 2.06 -17.12
CA TRP A 193 2.73 2.22 -17.06
C TRP A 193 2.17 1.39 -15.93
N ASP A 194 1.56 2.05 -14.94
CA ASP A 194 0.80 1.35 -13.92
C ASP A 194 -0.54 0.84 -14.47
N LYS A 195 -1.03 -0.24 -13.86
CA LYS A 195 -2.35 -0.77 -14.18
C LYS A 195 -3.45 0.22 -13.79
N GLN A 196 -4.46 0.34 -14.62
CA GLN A 196 -5.68 1.07 -14.33
C GLN A 196 -6.56 0.18 -13.46
N GLU A 197 -6.68 0.47 -12.16
CA GLU A 197 -7.50 -0.33 -11.22
C GLU A 197 -8.99 0.05 -11.30
N GLU A 198 -9.55 0.04 -12.51
CA GLU A 198 -10.95 0.38 -12.76
C GLU A 198 -11.88 -0.83 -12.56
N ASP A 199 -13.01 -0.61 -11.90
CA ASP A 199 -14.06 -1.61 -11.66
C ASP A 199 -15.45 -1.03 -11.93
N PHE A 200 -16.48 -1.90 -11.98
CA PHE A 200 -17.82 -1.43 -12.31
C PHE A 200 -18.42 -0.54 -11.21
N GLY A 201 -17.98 -0.67 -9.96
CA GLY A 201 -18.34 0.27 -8.89
C GLY A 201 -17.87 1.69 -9.18
N GLN A 202 -16.64 1.86 -9.65
CA GLN A 202 -16.10 3.15 -10.10
C GLN A 202 -16.84 3.68 -11.34
N THR A 203 -17.19 2.79 -12.27
CA THR A 203 -18.01 3.14 -13.43
C THR A 203 -19.38 3.68 -13.02
N LEU A 204 -20.05 3.06 -12.06
CA LEU A 204 -21.31 3.57 -11.51
C LEU A 204 -21.11 4.94 -10.83
N ALA A 205 -19.99 5.13 -10.13
CA ALA A 205 -19.64 6.41 -9.51
C ALA A 205 -19.45 7.52 -10.56
N PHE A 206 -18.81 7.21 -11.69
CA PHE A 206 -18.63 8.11 -12.82
C PHE A 206 -19.97 8.61 -13.39
N TYR A 207 -21.01 7.76 -13.37
CA TYR A 207 -22.38 8.14 -13.76
C TYR A 207 -23.19 8.82 -12.63
N GLY A 208 -22.56 9.20 -11.52
CA GLY A 208 -23.20 9.92 -10.43
C GLY A 208 -23.96 9.05 -9.43
N ILE A 209 -23.80 7.72 -9.47
CA ILE A 209 -24.38 6.84 -8.46
C ILE A 209 -23.53 6.92 -7.19
N GLY A 210 -24.14 7.43 -6.11
CA GLY A 210 -23.49 7.53 -4.80
C GLY A 210 -23.10 6.16 -4.21
N PRO A 211 -22.19 6.14 -3.21
CA PRO A 211 -21.72 4.89 -2.60
C PRO A 211 -22.82 4.10 -1.87
N GLY A 212 -23.89 4.79 -1.44
CA GLY A 212 -24.92 4.21 -0.59
C GLY A 212 -24.41 4.04 0.84
N PHE A 213 -24.75 2.93 1.47
CA PHE A 213 -24.29 2.61 2.83
C PHE A 213 -23.20 1.53 2.83
N TYR A 214 -22.43 1.51 3.90
CA TYR A 214 -21.37 0.54 4.13
C TYR A 214 -21.92 -0.86 4.40
N LEU A 215 -21.27 -1.85 3.81
CA LEU A 215 -21.61 -3.26 3.93
C LEU A 215 -20.34 -4.06 4.10
N ASN A 216 -20.31 -4.96 5.08
CA ASN A 216 -19.22 -5.91 5.19
C ASN A 216 -19.72 -7.31 4.83
N LEU A 217 -19.29 -7.80 3.67
CA LEU A 217 -19.80 -9.03 3.09
C LEU A 217 -19.03 -10.25 3.62
N PRO A 218 -19.71 -11.39 3.86
CA PRO A 218 -19.03 -12.61 4.26
C PRO A 218 -18.09 -13.07 3.15
N VAL A 219 -16.90 -13.52 3.54
CA VAL A 219 -15.77 -13.87 2.67
C VAL A 219 -15.20 -12.66 1.94
N LEU A 220 -15.98 -11.88 1.19
CA LEU A 220 -15.49 -10.81 0.32
C LEU A 220 -14.88 -9.61 1.05
N GLY A 221 -15.35 -9.29 2.27
CA GLY A 221 -14.82 -8.20 3.07
C GLY A 221 -15.59 -6.87 2.92
N PRO A 222 -14.94 -5.71 3.22
CA PRO A 222 -15.57 -4.41 3.25
C PRO A 222 -15.99 -3.96 1.85
N SER A 223 -17.21 -3.41 1.74
CA SER A 223 -17.83 -2.94 0.51
C SER A 223 -18.84 -1.82 0.80
N ASN A 224 -19.46 -1.27 -0.22
CA ASN A 224 -20.66 -0.44 -0.10
C ASN A 224 -21.73 -0.95 -1.08
N LEU A 225 -22.95 -0.40 -1.00
CA LEU A 225 -24.06 -0.86 -1.84
C LEU A 225 -23.73 -0.79 -3.35
N ARG A 226 -23.16 0.34 -3.80
CA ARG A 226 -22.78 0.52 -5.20
C ARG A 226 -21.70 -0.47 -5.63
N ASP A 227 -20.64 -0.60 -4.84
CA ASP A 227 -19.50 -1.44 -5.15
C ASP A 227 -19.86 -2.93 -5.08
N THR A 228 -20.84 -3.32 -4.25
CA THR A 228 -21.41 -4.68 -4.24
C THR A 228 -22.13 -4.99 -5.56
N ILE A 229 -22.94 -4.05 -6.06
CA ILE A 229 -23.57 -4.16 -7.39
C ILE A 229 -22.50 -4.14 -8.49
N GLY A 230 -21.48 -3.27 -8.31
CA GLY A 230 -20.26 -3.19 -9.10
C GLY A 230 -19.64 -4.58 -9.31
N TRP A 231 -19.29 -5.22 -8.20
CA TRP A 231 -18.68 -6.54 -8.18
C TRP A 231 -19.52 -7.60 -8.91
N VAL A 232 -20.84 -7.60 -8.75
CA VAL A 232 -21.75 -8.50 -9.49
C VAL A 232 -21.68 -8.21 -11.00
N GLY A 233 -21.68 -6.94 -11.40
CA GLY A 233 -21.51 -6.53 -12.79
C GLY A 233 -20.18 -7.01 -13.39
N ASP A 234 -19.09 -6.89 -12.64
CA ASP A 234 -17.76 -7.32 -13.07
C ASP A 234 -17.68 -8.85 -13.32
N GLN A 235 -18.51 -9.66 -12.64
CA GLN A 235 -18.53 -11.12 -12.87
C GLN A 235 -18.92 -11.48 -14.31
N PHE A 236 -19.73 -10.66 -14.98
CA PHE A 236 -20.17 -10.94 -16.36
C PHE A 236 -19.06 -10.77 -17.40
N VAL A 237 -18.01 -10.02 -17.07
CA VAL A 237 -16.86 -9.76 -17.95
C VAL A 237 -15.61 -10.50 -17.45
N ASN A 238 -15.67 -11.13 -16.27
CA ASN A 238 -14.57 -11.86 -15.69
C ASN A 238 -14.24 -13.12 -16.49
N PRO A 239 -13.02 -13.25 -17.06
CA PRO A 239 -12.64 -14.44 -17.83
C PRO A 239 -12.71 -15.73 -17.01
N LEU A 240 -12.49 -15.69 -15.69
CA LEU A 240 -12.66 -16.87 -14.85
C LEU A 240 -14.12 -17.35 -14.83
N ASP A 241 -15.09 -16.44 -14.87
CA ASP A 241 -16.50 -16.82 -14.83
C ASP A 241 -17.05 -17.21 -16.19
N ILE A 242 -16.54 -16.61 -17.26
CA ILE A 242 -16.93 -16.91 -18.64
C ILE A 242 -16.34 -18.26 -19.11
N PHE A 243 -15.05 -18.50 -18.84
CA PHE A 243 -14.32 -19.67 -19.35
C PHE A 243 -14.05 -20.74 -18.28
N GLY A 244 -14.48 -20.50 -17.04
CA GLY A 244 -14.28 -21.41 -15.92
C GLY A 244 -14.96 -22.77 -16.13
N GLN A 245 -14.37 -23.81 -15.57
CA GLN A 245 -14.89 -25.18 -15.65
C GLN A 245 -15.97 -25.47 -14.58
N GLY A 246 -16.77 -24.46 -14.26
CA GLY A 246 -17.81 -24.51 -13.22
C GLY A 246 -17.45 -23.81 -11.91
N TRP A 247 -18.46 -23.61 -11.06
CA TRP A 247 -18.37 -22.78 -9.86
C TRP A 247 -17.28 -23.24 -8.87
N ALA A 248 -17.08 -24.55 -8.71
CA ALA A 248 -16.08 -25.10 -7.79
C ALA A 248 -14.65 -24.77 -8.25
N PHE A 249 -14.39 -24.83 -9.56
CA PHE A 249 -13.10 -24.45 -10.13
C PHE A 249 -12.82 -22.97 -9.93
N ASN A 250 -13.81 -22.11 -10.19
CA ASN A 250 -13.66 -20.66 -10.03
C ASN A 250 -13.40 -20.28 -8.58
N LEU A 251 -14.13 -20.90 -7.65
CA LEU A 251 -13.91 -20.71 -6.22
C LEU A 251 -12.50 -21.13 -5.79
N ALA A 252 -12.00 -22.27 -6.29
CA ALA A 252 -10.65 -22.73 -6.02
C ALA A 252 -9.59 -21.76 -6.58
N MET A 253 -9.78 -21.24 -7.81
CA MET A 253 -8.87 -20.28 -8.42
C MET A 253 -8.83 -18.95 -7.67
N ARG A 254 -9.99 -18.44 -7.25
CA ARG A 254 -10.08 -17.22 -6.41
C ARG A 254 -9.47 -17.44 -5.03
N GLY A 255 -9.72 -18.60 -4.42
CA GLY A 255 -9.10 -18.98 -3.15
C GLY A 255 -7.58 -19.07 -3.27
N TYR A 256 -7.07 -19.61 -4.37
CA TYR A 256 -5.63 -19.66 -4.64
C TYR A 256 -5.02 -18.27 -4.82
N ASP A 257 -5.66 -17.40 -5.61
CA ASP A 257 -5.24 -15.99 -5.75
C ASP A 257 -5.25 -15.28 -4.40
N TRP A 258 -6.28 -15.50 -3.58
CA TRP A 258 -6.36 -14.96 -2.22
C TRP A 258 -5.17 -15.41 -1.36
N VAL A 259 -4.92 -16.71 -1.27
CA VAL A 259 -3.80 -17.27 -0.48
C VAL A 259 -2.46 -16.72 -0.98
N ASN A 260 -2.27 -16.60 -2.30
CA ASN A 260 -1.08 -15.99 -2.87
C ASN A 260 -0.92 -14.52 -2.44
N ASN A 261 -1.98 -13.72 -2.48
CA ASN A 261 -1.93 -12.33 -2.04
C ASN A 261 -1.66 -12.18 -0.54
N VAL A 262 -2.27 -13.02 0.30
CA VAL A 262 -2.01 -13.04 1.76
C VAL A 262 -0.58 -13.39 2.05
N SER A 263 -0.01 -14.36 1.33
CA SER A 263 1.39 -14.74 1.50
C SER A 263 2.37 -13.58 1.28
N LEU A 264 2.03 -12.61 0.41
CA LEU A 264 2.85 -11.44 0.09
C LEU A 264 2.72 -10.31 1.13
N ARG A 265 1.77 -10.42 2.06
CA ARG A 265 1.39 -9.38 3.03
C ARG A 265 1.20 -9.95 4.44
N LEU A 266 1.97 -10.99 4.76
CA LEU A 266 1.87 -11.68 6.06
C LEU A 266 2.13 -10.71 7.21
N GLY A 267 1.26 -10.73 8.22
CA GLY A 267 1.37 -9.88 9.39
C GLY A 267 0.85 -8.44 9.23
N GLU A 268 0.62 -7.94 8.01
CA GLU A 268 0.07 -6.59 7.78
C GLU A 268 -1.31 -6.44 8.46
N TYR A 269 -2.21 -7.38 8.22
CA TYR A 269 -3.55 -7.35 8.81
C TYR A 269 -3.53 -7.41 10.34
N GLU A 270 -2.67 -8.26 10.92
CA GLU A 270 -2.52 -8.34 12.37
C GLU A 270 -1.94 -7.06 12.97
N SER A 271 -0.97 -6.45 12.29
CA SER A 271 -0.38 -5.19 12.73
C SER A 271 -1.43 -4.07 12.72
N PHE A 272 -2.25 -4.01 11.67
CA PHE A 272 -3.38 -3.09 11.55
C PHE A 272 -4.39 -3.29 12.68
N LYS A 273 -4.78 -4.55 12.92
CA LYS A 273 -5.74 -4.92 13.97
C LYS A 273 -5.22 -4.59 15.38
N LYS A 274 -3.92 -4.77 15.64
CA LYS A 274 -3.29 -4.45 16.94
C LYS A 274 -3.15 -2.94 17.17
N ALA A 275 -2.99 -2.16 16.10
CA ALA A 275 -2.87 -0.70 16.18
C ALA A 275 -4.23 0.00 16.35
N ALA A 276 -5.31 -0.60 15.83
CA ALA A 276 -6.65 -0.01 15.89
C ALA A 276 -7.33 -0.24 17.24
N LEU A 277 -7.96 0.82 17.79
CA LEU A 277 -8.80 0.72 18.99
C LEU A 277 -10.08 -0.11 18.71
N ASP A 278 -10.75 0.19 17.60
CA ASP A 278 -11.83 -0.63 17.04
C ASP A 278 -11.47 -1.04 15.60
N PRO A 279 -10.98 -2.28 15.40
CA PRO A 279 -10.58 -2.76 14.07
C PRO A 279 -11.69 -2.71 13.02
N TYR A 280 -12.97 -2.79 13.43
CA TYR A 280 -14.08 -2.71 12.50
C TYR A 280 -14.25 -1.28 11.97
N VAL A 281 -14.26 -0.29 12.86
CA VAL A 281 -14.42 1.13 12.50
C VAL A 281 -13.22 1.59 11.68
N ALA A 282 -12.01 1.24 12.10
CA ALA A 282 -10.79 1.56 11.36
C ALA A 282 -10.81 0.95 9.95
N MET A 283 -11.28 -0.29 9.78
CA MET A 283 -11.38 -0.93 8.46
C MET A 283 -12.43 -0.24 7.58
N ARG A 284 -13.58 0.16 8.16
CA ARG A 284 -14.63 0.89 7.46
C ARG A 284 -14.13 2.23 6.94
N GLU A 285 -13.44 3.00 7.78
CA GLU A 285 -12.84 4.30 7.43
C GLU A 285 -11.76 4.14 6.36
N ALA A 286 -10.83 3.20 6.55
CA ALA A 286 -9.78 2.91 5.57
C ALA A 286 -10.36 2.51 4.21
N PHE A 287 -11.41 1.68 4.19
CA PHE A 287 -12.11 1.32 2.95
C PHE A 287 -12.76 2.54 2.29
N TRP A 288 -13.43 3.39 3.07
CA TRP A 288 -14.13 4.56 2.55
C TRP A 288 -13.16 5.58 1.93
N GLN A 289 -12.07 5.88 2.63
CA GLN A 289 -11.00 6.74 2.14
C GLN A 289 -10.33 6.13 0.89
N TYR A 290 -10.04 4.82 0.91
CA TYR A 290 -9.48 4.13 -0.24
C TYR A 290 -10.36 4.26 -1.50
N ARG A 291 -11.67 4.04 -1.37
CA ARG A 291 -12.61 4.16 -2.50
C ARG A 291 -12.78 5.59 -2.98
N LYS A 292 -12.83 6.57 -2.07
CA LYS A 292 -12.85 8.00 -2.43
C LYS A 292 -11.63 8.36 -3.28
N ASN A 293 -10.44 7.88 -2.89
CA ASN A 293 -9.19 8.11 -3.62
C ASN A 293 -9.12 7.40 -4.97
N GLN A 294 -9.79 6.27 -5.16
CA GLN A 294 -9.86 5.60 -6.46
C GLN A 294 -10.76 6.35 -7.45
N ILE A 295 -11.91 6.84 -6.97
CA ILE A 295 -12.91 7.53 -7.81
C ILE A 295 -12.46 8.94 -8.20
N ALA A 296 -11.64 9.59 -7.37
CA ALA A 296 -11.13 10.93 -7.64
C ALA A 296 -10.08 11.01 -8.78
N LYS A 297 -9.69 9.88 -9.39
CA LYS A 297 -8.69 9.78 -10.46
C LYS A 297 -9.30 9.91 -11.86
#